data_AF-A0A523ZI19-F1
#
_entry.id   AF-A0A523ZI19-F1
#
_cell.length_a   1.000
_cell.length_b   1.000
_cell.length_c   1.000
_cell.angle_alpha   90.00
_cell.angle_beta   90.00
_cell.angle_gamma   90.00
#
_symmetry.space_group_name_H-M   'P 1'
#
loop_
_entity.id
_entity.type
_entity.pdbx_description
1 polymer ?
#
loop_
_entity_poly.entity_id
_entity_poly.type
_entity_poly.pdbx_seq_one_letter_code
_entity_poly.pdbx_strand_id
1 'polypeptide(L)'
;MRKLTIFLTITIGWIFCLAALSLAQAPILREQLVYGLNVFNGKGYGGGFAPYTEDTIYLIADKDNTISANITLVYFWPITGKYVAGFQALNEKVQGTLEILQGGEVIKALKKEDNSLYYPEGYWGESAIFYQGEEAHAYFEKFTQAIEEYYKQISEFYTAQTEYQKNINEFLNEIKERRDKGEEFTVEEIEKSIPREPKQPTPPIFYVTPPKKDYIINLPLGRYKIRIRAEDGTIVQDSEKELVTFTSRRTGGTGYEIIPGNRWTRREACDDPSWLIYAAGKNTLYFSPFIQDEYNELYYNKLLDPQNPGREEKWRWVHIQAIKDVTLLFSKGKETLQRIVRVPYYVEQIPGPELGYEIVEFNPEEMFDRQATFEGYKLDLAPTLEKASYEINLEKKEGEFFQGSRREVRLVKKENAQSLYILSIFPLLVGAVVFVTRRRKLG
;
A
#
# COMPACT_ATOMS: atom_id res chain seq x y z
N MET A 1 -13.64 -31.51 55.37
CA MET A 1 -14.61 -31.51 54.25
C MET A 1 -15.30 -30.16 54.05
N ARG A 2 -16.01 -29.61 55.05
CA ARG A 2 -16.77 -28.34 54.94
C ARG A 2 -15.98 -27.12 54.41
N LYS A 3 -14.70 -26.97 54.76
CA LYS A 3 -13.83 -25.90 54.25
C LYS A 3 -13.44 -26.07 52.78
N LEU A 4 -13.30 -27.31 52.31
CA LEU A 4 -12.96 -27.62 50.92
C LEU A 4 -14.17 -27.36 50.00
N THR A 5 -15.37 -27.70 50.47
CA THR A 5 -16.63 -27.46 49.74
C THR A 5 -16.92 -25.98 49.57
N ILE A 6 -16.68 -25.16 50.60
CA ILE A 6 -16.85 -23.69 50.55
C ILE A 6 -15.83 -23.04 49.60
N PHE A 7 -14.58 -23.51 49.62
CA PHE A 7 -13.57 -23.01 48.70
C PHE A 7 -13.95 -23.32 47.26
N LEU A 8 -14.35 -24.56 46.97
CA LEU A 8 -14.74 -24.99 45.62
C LEU A 8 -15.95 -24.21 45.08
N THR A 9 -16.97 -23.95 45.90
CA THR A 9 -18.14 -23.16 45.47
C THR A 9 -17.80 -21.70 45.21
N ILE A 10 -16.89 -21.11 45.99
CA ILE A 10 -16.42 -19.74 45.74
C ILE A 10 -15.58 -19.69 44.46
N THR A 11 -14.69 -20.65 44.22
CA THR A 11 -13.87 -20.70 43.01
C THR A 11 -14.72 -20.94 41.76
N ILE A 12 -15.69 -21.86 41.81
CA ILE A 12 -16.63 -22.10 40.70
C ILE A 12 -17.52 -20.88 40.46
N GLY A 13 -18.01 -20.23 41.52
CA GLY A 13 -18.76 -18.98 41.40
C GLY A 13 -17.95 -17.86 40.75
N TRP A 14 -16.66 -17.73 41.09
CA TRP A 14 -15.74 -16.78 40.46
C TRP A 14 -15.47 -17.11 38.99
N ILE A 15 -15.29 -18.39 38.64
CA ILE A 15 -15.09 -18.83 37.26
C ILE A 15 -16.35 -18.53 36.41
N PHE A 16 -17.56 -18.75 36.95
CA PHE A 16 -18.80 -18.43 36.25
C PHE A 16 -19.06 -16.92 36.15
N CYS A 17 -18.71 -16.12 37.17
CA CYS A 17 -18.79 -14.65 37.09
C CYS A 17 -17.78 -14.05 36.10
N LEU A 18 -16.58 -14.64 35.96
CA LEU A 18 -15.58 -14.23 34.98
C LEU A 18 -15.95 -14.66 33.55
N ALA A 19 -16.58 -15.82 33.38
CA ALA A 19 -17.08 -16.28 32.07
C ALA A 19 -18.29 -15.46 31.55
N ALA A 20 -19.10 -14.91 32.46
CA ALA A 20 -20.20 -14.01 32.08
C ALA A 20 -19.70 -12.65 31.53
N LEU A 21 -18.50 -12.22 31.91
CA LEU A 21 -17.86 -11.00 31.40
C LEU A 21 -17.18 -11.22 30.03
N SER A 22 -17.05 -12.47 29.56
CA SER A 22 -16.41 -12.81 28.29
C SER A 22 -17.38 -13.13 27.14
N LEU A 23 -18.69 -13.00 27.35
CA LEU A 23 -19.61 -12.95 26.21
C LEU A 23 -19.41 -11.58 25.54
N ALA A 24 -18.60 -11.55 24.49
CA ALA A 24 -18.44 -10.40 23.63
C ALA A 24 -19.84 -9.90 23.23
N GLN A 25 -20.27 -8.80 23.85
CA GLN A 25 -21.57 -8.22 23.59
C GLN A 25 -21.62 -7.90 22.10
N ALA A 26 -22.59 -8.49 21.39
CA ALA A 26 -22.74 -8.25 19.96
C ALA A 26 -22.81 -6.73 19.73
N PRO A 27 -22.04 -6.20 18.77
CA PRO A 27 -21.96 -4.76 18.57
C PRO A 27 -23.34 -4.20 18.25
N ILE A 28 -23.67 -3.06 18.87
CA ILE A 28 -24.96 -2.41 18.64
C ILE A 28 -24.96 -1.82 17.23
N LEU A 29 -25.71 -2.46 16.34
CA LEU A 29 -25.96 -2.01 14.98
C LEU A 29 -27.00 -0.90 15.01
N ARG A 30 -26.72 0.21 14.32
CA ARG A 30 -27.67 1.33 14.15
C ARG A 30 -27.77 1.67 12.68
N GLU A 31 -29.00 1.81 12.20
CA GLU A 31 -29.24 2.36 10.88
C GLU A 31 -28.81 3.82 10.83
N GLN A 32 -28.01 4.19 9.82
CA GLN A 32 -27.48 5.53 9.63
C GLN A 32 -27.33 5.83 8.14
N LEU A 33 -27.56 7.10 7.78
CA LEU A 33 -27.06 7.64 6.53
C LEU A 33 -25.54 7.81 6.63
N VAL A 34 -24.82 7.26 5.67
CA VAL A 34 -23.37 7.39 5.54
C VAL A 34 -23.00 7.87 4.14
N TYR A 35 -21.87 8.56 4.05
CA TYR A 35 -21.27 8.92 2.77
C TYR A 35 -20.12 7.98 2.45
N GLY A 36 -20.27 7.13 1.43
CA GLY A 36 -19.18 6.35 0.85
C GLY A 36 -18.33 7.24 -0.04
N LEU A 37 -17.01 7.24 0.16
CA LEU A 37 -16.08 8.15 -0.48
C LEU A 37 -15.14 7.40 -1.42
N ASN A 38 -14.93 7.96 -2.60
CA ASN A 38 -13.90 7.54 -3.53
C ASN A 38 -13.27 8.80 -4.14
N VAL A 39 -12.23 9.27 -3.48
CA VAL A 39 -11.71 10.64 -3.59
C VAL A 39 -10.26 10.61 -4.08
N PHE A 40 -9.86 11.65 -4.80
CA PHE A 40 -8.50 11.76 -5.29
C PHE A 40 -7.55 12.01 -4.13
N ASN A 41 -6.52 11.16 -4.00
CA ASN A 41 -5.57 11.19 -2.87
C ASN A 41 -4.18 11.70 -3.24
N GLY A 42 -4.02 12.32 -4.41
CA GLY A 42 -2.74 12.77 -4.95
C GLY A 42 -2.14 11.81 -5.97
N LYS A 43 -2.37 10.51 -5.81
CA LYS A 43 -1.79 9.45 -6.65
C LYS A 43 -2.84 8.71 -7.50
N GLY A 44 -3.99 8.45 -6.90
CA GLY A 44 -5.10 7.77 -7.52
C GLY A 44 -6.38 8.05 -6.73
N TYR A 45 -7.23 7.05 -6.64
CA TYR A 45 -8.54 7.16 -6.01
C TYR A 45 -8.67 6.14 -4.88
N GLY A 46 -9.22 6.59 -3.77
CA GLY A 46 -9.50 5.75 -2.62
C GLY A 46 -10.29 6.52 -1.58
N GLY A 47 -10.60 5.88 -0.48
CA GLY A 47 -11.37 6.52 0.59
C GLY A 47 -12.09 5.48 1.43
N GLY A 48 -12.64 5.95 2.54
CA GLY A 48 -13.49 5.17 3.41
C GLY A 48 -14.96 5.57 3.26
N PHE A 49 -15.66 5.53 4.39
CA PHE A 49 -16.97 6.15 4.51
C PHE A 49 -16.94 7.15 5.66
N ALA A 50 -17.73 8.22 5.53
CA ALA A 50 -18.00 9.17 6.60
C ALA A 50 -19.26 8.70 7.37
N PRO A 51 -19.10 8.18 8.61
CA PRO A 51 -20.24 7.87 9.47
C PRO A 51 -20.95 9.14 9.94
N TYR A 52 -22.12 8.98 10.59
CA TYR A 52 -22.85 10.09 11.19
C TYR A 52 -21.98 10.96 12.10
N THR A 53 -21.08 10.35 12.89
CA THR A 53 -20.22 11.03 13.86
C THR A 53 -19.13 11.91 13.25
N GLU A 54 -18.85 11.79 11.95
CA GLU A 54 -17.88 12.64 11.25
C GLU A 54 -18.63 13.75 10.52
N ASP A 55 -18.50 14.99 11.01
CA ASP A 55 -19.24 16.13 10.48
C ASP A 55 -18.64 16.73 9.21
N THR A 56 -17.35 16.46 8.95
CA THR A 56 -16.60 17.09 7.86
C THR A 56 -16.01 16.06 6.89
N ILE A 57 -16.24 16.27 5.59
CA ILE A 57 -15.58 15.55 4.52
C ILE A 57 -14.47 16.43 3.94
N TYR A 58 -13.31 15.84 3.68
CA TYR A 58 -12.14 16.55 3.14
C TYR A 58 -11.85 16.04 1.74
N LEU A 59 -11.63 16.96 0.79
CA LEU A 59 -11.33 16.65 -0.62
C LEU A 59 -10.13 17.47 -1.11
N ILE A 60 -9.36 16.94 -2.06
CA ILE A 60 -8.38 17.76 -2.78
C ILE A 60 -9.13 18.64 -3.79
N ALA A 61 -8.82 19.94 -3.79
CA ALA A 61 -9.43 20.94 -4.65
C ALA A 61 -9.15 20.69 -6.15
N ASP A 62 -10.07 21.13 -7.01
CA ASP A 62 -9.95 21.12 -8.47
C ASP A 62 -9.68 19.72 -9.06
N LYS A 63 -10.23 18.69 -8.40
CA LYS A 63 -10.18 17.28 -8.80
C LYS A 63 -11.58 16.68 -8.74
N ASP A 64 -11.83 15.72 -9.62
CA ASP A 64 -13.07 14.95 -9.57
C ASP A 64 -12.99 13.97 -8.41
N ASN A 65 -14.00 14.01 -7.54
CA ASN A 65 -14.14 13.15 -6.38
C ASN A 65 -15.55 12.57 -6.37
N THR A 66 -15.73 11.30 -6.05
CA THR A 66 -17.08 10.70 -5.99
C THR A 66 -17.52 10.43 -4.57
N ILE A 67 -18.76 10.84 -4.28
CA ILE A 67 -19.43 10.52 -3.04
C ILE A 67 -20.77 9.82 -3.33
N SER A 68 -21.06 8.82 -2.51
CA SER A 68 -22.33 8.07 -2.54
C SER A 68 -23.00 8.21 -1.19
N ALA A 69 -24.30 8.45 -1.16
CA ALA A 69 -25.07 8.49 0.07
C ALA A 69 -25.93 7.23 0.19
N ASN A 70 -25.75 6.51 1.29
CA ASN A 70 -26.42 5.23 1.51
C ASN A 70 -26.92 5.14 2.95
N ILE A 71 -28.07 4.50 3.15
CA ILE A 71 -28.54 4.05 4.46
C ILE A 71 -27.97 2.65 4.68
N THR A 72 -27.26 2.46 5.80
CA THR A 72 -26.63 1.19 6.17
C THR A 72 -26.64 0.99 7.68
N LEU A 73 -26.30 -0.23 8.12
CA LEU A 73 -26.07 -0.52 9.53
C LEU A 73 -24.64 -0.15 9.91
N VAL A 74 -24.47 0.72 10.89
CA VAL A 74 -23.17 1.15 11.42
C VAL A 74 -23.02 0.66 12.86
N TYR A 75 -21.85 0.16 13.19
CA TYR A 75 -21.50 -0.26 14.55
C TYR A 75 -20.07 0.12 14.89
N PHE A 76 -19.81 0.29 16.18
CA PHE A 76 -18.46 0.56 16.68
C PHE A 76 -17.70 -0.75 16.90
N TRP A 77 -16.49 -0.86 16.36
CA TRP A 77 -15.59 -2.00 16.52
C TRP A 77 -14.52 -1.68 17.58
N PRO A 78 -14.60 -2.23 18.80
CA PRO A 78 -13.72 -1.82 19.91
C PRO A 78 -12.24 -2.12 19.71
N ILE A 79 -11.89 -3.17 18.95
CA ILE A 79 -10.49 -3.55 18.70
C ILE A 79 -9.75 -2.50 17.87
N THR A 80 -10.42 -1.92 16.88
CA THR A 80 -9.84 -0.89 15.99
C THR A 80 -10.16 0.51 16.46
N GLY A 81 -11.15 0.68 17.35
CA GLY A 81 -11.62 1.98 17.82
C GLY A 81 -12.36 2.77 16.74
N LYS A 82 -12.94 2.09 15.73
CA LYS A 82 -13.57 2.71 14.56
C LYS A 82 -14.99 2.21 14.34
N TYR A 83 -15.82 3.03 13.72
CA TYR A 83 -17.09 2.62 13.15
C TYR A 83 -16.87 1.82 11.87
N VAL A 84 -17.67 0.77 11.71
CA VAL A 84 -17.68 -0.12 10.56
C VAL A 84 -19.07 -0.10 9.94
N ALA A 85 -19.14 0.02 8.62
CA ALA A 85 -20.37 -0.04 7.86
C ALA A 85 -20.69 -1.49 7.44
N GLY A 86 -21.93 -1.92 7.69
CA GLY A 86 -22.48 -3.20 7.34
C GLY A 86 -23.10 -3.20 5.95
N PHE A 87 -22.36 -2.74 4.92
CA PHE A 87 -22.86 -2.65 3.55
C PHE A 87 -23.34 -3.98 2.95
N GLN A 88 -22.89 -5.12 3.49
CA GLN A 88 -23.38 -6.43 3.09
C GLN A 88 -24.78 -6.75 3.64
N ALA A 89 -25.13 -6.17 4.79
CA ALA A 89 -26.43 -6.40 5.44
C ALA A 89 -27.49 -5.39 4.97
N LEU A 90 -27.10 -4.12 4.83
CA LEU A 90 -27.98 -3.04 4.34
C LEU A 90 -27.14 -2.02 3.56
N ASN A 91 -27.56 -1.66 2.35
CA ASN A 91 -26.88 -0.65 1.54
C ASN A 91 -27.86 0.01 0.58
N GLU A 92 -28.80 0.76 1.14
CA GLU A 92 -29.86 1.41 0.38
C GLU A 92 -29.39 2.77 -0.13
N LYS A 93 -29.39 2.95 -1.45
CA LYS A 93 -28.98 4.21 -2.07
C LYS A 93 -30.02 5.30 -1.79
N VAL A 94 -29.58 6.38 -1.14
CA VAL A 94 -30.41 7.56 -0.90
C VAL A 94 -30.69 8.25 -2.24
N GLN A 95 -31.96 8.51 -2.54
CA GLN A 95 -32.35 9.25 -3.74
C GLN A 95 -32.39 10.75 -3.47
N GLY A 96 -32.21 11.54 -4.53
CA GLY A 96 -32.25 13.00 -4.45
C GLY A 96 -31.08 13.69 -5.13
N THR A 97 -31.03 15.01 -4.96
CA THR A 97 -30.01 15.90 -5.52
C THR A 97 -29.07 16.34 -4.40
N LEU A 98 -27.77 16.21 -4.62
CA LEU A 98 -26.77 16.72 -3.69
C LEU A 98 -26.63 18.24 -3.89
N GLU A 99 -27.03 19.03 -2.91
CA GLU A 99 -26.83 20.47 -2.90
C GLU A 99 -25.49 20.80 -2.25
N ILE A 100 -24.72 21.68 -2.89
CA ILE A 100 -23.50 22.26 -2.34
C ILE A 100 -23.79 23.73 -2.03
N LEU A 101 -23.53 24.12 -0.79
CA LEU A 101 -23.81 25.44 -0.27
C LEU A 101 -22.52 26.19 0.08
N GLN A 102 -22.54 27.50 -0.15
CA GLN A 102 -21.51 28.42 0.31
C GLN A 102 -22.18 29.67 0.87
N GLY A 103 -21.83 30.07 2.10
CA GLY A 103 -22.50 31.20 2.76
C GLY A 103 -24.00 31.02 3.01
N GLY A 104 -24.51 29.78 2.98
CA GLY A 104 -25.93 29.47 3.13
C GLY A 104 -26.73 29.43 1.82
N GLU A 105 -26.12 29.83 0.70
CA GLU A 105 -26.74 29.78 -0.62
C GLU A 105 -26.32 28.51 -1.37
N VAL A 106 -27.24 27.91 -2.13
CA VAL A 106 -26.95 26.75 -2.98
C VAL A 106 -26.19 27.23 -4.22
N ILE A 107 -24.92 26.84 -4.34
CA ILE A 107 -24.05 27.21 -5.47
C ILE A 107 -24.01 26.14 -6.56
N LYS A 108 -24.29 24.88 -6.21
CA LYS A 108 -24.39 23.75 -7.16
C LYS A 108 -25.43 22.75 -6.67
N ALA A 109 -26.10 22.10 -7.61
CA ALA A 109 -27.02 21.00 -7.36
C ALA A 109 -26.65 19.84 -8.30
N LEU A 110 -26.18 18.73 -7.74
CA LEU A 110 -25.57 17.63 -8.48
C LEU A 110 -26.51 16.42 -8.51
N LYS A 111 -26.71 15.88 -9.72
CA LYS A 111 -27.31 14.57 -9.92
C LYS A 111 -26.21 13.50 -9.89
N LYS A 112 -26.61 12.25 -9.75
CA LYS A 112 -25.67 11.13 -9.85
C LYS A 112 -25.29 10.89 -11.30
N GLU A 113 -24.02 10.65 -11.55
CA GLU A 113 -23.46 10.40 -12.86
C GLU A 113 -22.69 9.08 -12.86
N ASP A 114 -22.71 8.39 -14.01
CA ASP A 114 -21.95 7.16 -14.20
C ASP A 114 -20.46 7.48 -14.19
N ASN A 115 -19.68 6.72 -13.43
CA ASN A 115 -18.24 6.86 -13.33
C ASN A 115 -17.56 5.50 -13.16
N SER A 116 -16.29 5.43 -13.58
CA SER A 116 -15.42 4.28 -13.40
C SER A 116 -13.98 4.70 -13.11
N LEU A 117 -13.24 3.78 -12.50
CA LEU A 117 -11.80 3.90 -12.30
C LEU A 117 -11.09 2.91 -13.21
N TYR A 118 -10.13 3.41 -13.98
CA TYR A 118 -9.19 2.64 -14.78
C TYR A 118 -7.85 2.54 -14.07
N TYR A 119 -7.37 1.30 -13.92
CA TYR A 119 -6.10 0.98 -13.29
C TYR A 119 -5.16 0.39 -14.34
N PRO A 120 -4.21 1.18 -14.87
CA PRO A 120 -3.32 0.75 -15.96
C PRO A 120 -2.44 -0.45 -15.58
N GLU A 121 -2.04 -0.52 -14.31
CA GLU A 121 -1.16 -1.55 -13.75
C GLU A 121 -1.96 -2.64 -12.99
N GLY A 122 -3.28 -2.72 -13.23
CA GLY A 122 -4.18 -3.68 -12.58
C GLY A 122 -4.77 -3.16 -11.27
N TYR A 123 -5.71 -3.90 -10.67
CA TYR A 123 -6.51 -3.42 -9.53
C TYR A 123 -5.68 -2.98 -8.31
N TRP A 124 -4.54 -3.65 -8.08
CA TRP A 124 -3.58 -3.32 -7.01
C TRP A 124 -2.50 -2.33 -7.46
N GLY A 125 -2.62 -1.82 -8.69
CA GLY A 125 -1.75 -0.84 -9.28
C GLY A 125 -1.74 0.44 -8.46
N GLU A 126 -0.62 1.14 -8.56
CA GLU A 126 -0.33 2.29 -7.73
C GLU A 126 -1.16 3.53 -8.11
N SER A 127 -1.64 3.61 -9.36
CA SER A 127 -2.37 4.75 -9.92
C SER A 127 -3.71 4.33 -10.50
N ALA A 128 -4.69 5.23 -10.41
CA ALA A 128 -6.01 5.07 -11.01
C ALA A 128 -6.42 6.36 -11.71
N ILE A 129 -7.05 6.22 -12.87
CA ILE A 129 -7.58 7.32 -13.69
C ILE A 129 -9.11 7.28 -13.59
N PHE A 130 -9.70 8.46 -13.42
CA PHE A 130 -11.16 8.62 -13.32
C PHE A 130 -11.76 8.91 -14.68
N TYR A 131 -12.83 8.18 -15.02
CA TYR A 131 -13.66 8.42 -16.19
C TYR A 131 -15.12 8.61 -15.79
N GLN A 132 -15.85 9.41 -16.55
CA GLN A 132 -17.25 9.75 -16.31
C GLN A 132 -18.10 9.61 -17.59
N GLY A 133 -19.40 9.40 -17.40
CA GLY A 133 -20.37 9.32 -18.49
C GLY A 133 -20.01 8.25 -19.53
N GLU A 134 -20.03 8.62 -20.81
CA GLU A 134 -19.76 7.70 -21.93
C GLU A 134 -18.34 7.14 -21.91
N GLU A 135 -17.34 7.91 -21.46
CA GLU A 135 -15.96 7.43 -21.34
C GLU A 135 -15.86 6.29 -20.32
N ALA A 136 -16.60 6.38 -19.21
CA ALA A 136 -16.62 5.35 -18.19
C ALA A 136 -17.11 4.00 -18.74
N HIS A 137 -18.16 4.04 -19.57
CA HIS A 137 -18.71 2.87 -20.25
C HIS A 137 -17.76 2.34 -21.33
N ALA A 138 -17.17 3.22 -22.15
CA ALA A 138 -16.24 2.82 -23.21
C ALA A 138 -15.00 2.09 -22.67
N TYR A 139 -14.40 2.58 -21.58
CA TYR A 139 -13.25 1.90 -20.96
C TYR A 139 -13.64 0.58 -20.30
N PHE A 140 -14.84 0.49 -19.72
CA PHE A 140 -15.33 -0.77 -19.15
C PHE A 140 -15.63 -1.82 -20.23
N GLU A 141 -16.19 -1.40 -21.36
CA GLU A 141 -16.38 -2.27 -22.52
C GLU A 141 -15.04 -2.77 -23.07
N LYS A 142 -14.04 -1.88 -23.22
CA LYS A 142 -12.67 -2.26 -23.61
C LYS A 142 -12.06 -3.30 -22.67
N PHE A 143 -12.26 -3.16 -21.36
CA PHE A 143 -11.81 -4.16 -20.38
C PHE A 143 -12.53 -5.48 -20.55
N THR A 144 -13.86 -5.45 -20.71
CA THR A 144 -14.67 -6.65 -20.90
C THR A 144 -14.26 -7.42 -22.15
N GLN A 145 -14.06 -6.74 -23.28
CA GLN A 145 -13.57 -7.33 -24.53
C GLN A 145 -12.17 -7.95 -24.38
N ALA A 146 -11.26 -7.29 -23.65
CA ALA A 146 -9.92 -7.84 -23.41
C ALA A 146 -9.96 -9.14 -22.57
N ILE A 147 -10.87 -9.20 -21.60
CA ILE A 147 -11.08 -10.40 -20.78
C ILE A 147 -11.71 -11.54 -21.60
N GLU A 148 -12.70 -11.24 -22.43
CA GLU A 148 -13.34 -12.21 -23.33
C GLU A 148 -12.32 -12.81 -24.32
N GLU A 149 -11.49 -11.98 -24.94
CA GLU A 149 -10.43 -12.42 -25.86
C GLU A 149 -9.38 -13.28 -25.14
N TYR A 150 -8.99 -12.91 -23.91
CA TYR A 150 -8.11 -13.74 -23.09
C TYR A 150 -8.70 -15.12 -22.80
N TYR A 151 -9.99 -15.21 -22.42
CA TYR A 151 -10.64 -16.50 -22.18
C TYR A 151 -10.74 -17.36 -23.44
N LYS A 152 -10.93 -16.74 -24.61
CA LYS A 152 -10.87 -17.43 -25.89
C LYS A 152 -9.47 -18.02 -26.14
N GLN A 153 -8.41 -17.24 -25.95
CA GLN A 153 -7.02 -17.71 -26.08
C GLN A 153 -6.69 -18.82 -25.08
N ILE A 154 -7.21 -18.76 -23.85
CA ILE A 154 -7.07 -19.82 -22.86
C ILE A 154 -7.74 -21.11 -23.32
N SER A 155 -8.93 -21.03 -23.91
CA SER A 155 -9.62 -22.20 -24.47
C SER A 155 -8.82 -22.83 -25.61
N GLU A 156 -8.24 -22.01 -26.50
CA GLU A 156 -7.38 -22.46 -27.59
C GLU A 156 -6.08 -23.10 -27.05
N PHE A 157 -5.48 -22.50 -26.02
CA PHE A 157 -4.32 -23.04 -25.33
C PHE A 157 -4.58 -24.43 -24.72
N TYR A 158 -5.69 -24.63 -24.01
CA TYR A 158 -6.01 -25.95 -23.45
C TYR A 158 -6.26 -27.01 -24.53
N THR A 159 -6.82 -26.61 -25.68
CA THR A 159 -6.97 -27.50 -26.84
C THR A 159 -5.59 -27.89 -27.38
N ALA A 160 -4.73 -26.90 -27.63
CA ALA A 160 -3.35 -27.13 -28.09
C ALA A 160 -2.52 -27.93 -27.08
N GLN A 161 -2.74 -27.76 -25.78
CA GLN A 161 -2.05 -28.49 -24.72
C GLN A 161 -2.46 -29.97 -24.72
N THR A 162 -3.72 -30.26 -25.00
CA THR A 162 -4.22 -31.63 -25.16
C THR A 162 -3.59 -32.30 -26.38
N GLU A 163 -3.51 -31.60 -27.52
CA GLU A 163 -2.84 -32.08 -28.72
C GLU A 163 -1.33 -32.28 -28.51
N TYR A 164 -0.67 -31.33 -27.84
CA TYR A 164 0.73 -31.43 -27.45
C TYR A 164 0.99 -32.67 -26.59
N GLN A 165 0.16 -32.92 -25.57
CA GLN A 165 0.30 -34.09 -24.70
C GLN A 165 0.13 -35.41 -25.48
N LYS A 166 -0.75 -35.43 -26.47
CA LYS A 166 -0.88 -36.58 -27.38
C LYS A 166 0.38 -36.75 -28.23
N ASN A 167 0.82 -35.68 -28.90
CA ASN A 167 1.96 -35.71 -29.81
C ASN A 167 3.27 -36.06 -29.09
N ILE A 168 3.49 -35.56 -27.86
CA ILE A 168 4.68 -35.90 -27.07
C ILE A 168 4.65 -37.36 -26.63
N ASN A 169 3.47 -37.90 -26.26
CA ASN A 169 3.34 -39.32 -25.90
C ASN A 169 3.60 -40.22 -27.13
N GLU A 170 3.08 -39.86 -28.30
CA GLU A 170 3.33 -40.57 -29.56
C GLU A 170 4.83 -40.52 -29.94
N PHE A 171 5.44 -39.33 -29.86
CA PHE A 171 6.86 -39.14 -30.10
C PHE A 171 7.74 -39.98 -29.17
N LEU A 172 7.45 -39.97 -27.85
CA LEU A 172 8.20 -40.76 -26.87
C LEU A 172 8.07 -42.27 -27.11
N ASN A 173 6.89 -42.74 -27.53
CA ASN A 173 6.67 -44.15 -27.89
C ASN A 173 7.45 -44.52 -29.16
N GLU A 174 7.43 -43.68 -30.21
CA GLU A 174 8.18 -43.93 -31.45
C GLU A 174 9.69 -44.01 -31.19
N ILE A 175 10.24 -43.05 -30.43
CA ILE A 175 11.66 -43.04 -30.07
C ILE A 175 12.02 -44.29 -29.25
N LYS A 176 11.15 -44.71 -28.32
CA LYS A 176 11.36 -45.95 -27.55
C LYS A 176 11.42 -47.19 -28.45
N GLU A 177 10.46 -47.36 -29.36
CA GLU A 177 10.44 -48.50 -30.29
C GLU A 177 11.66 -48.54 -31.23
N ARG A 178 12.10 -47.37 -31.72
CA ARG A 178 13.29 -47.28 -32.59
C ARG A 178 14.58 -47.57 -31.83
N ARG A 179 14.67 -47.13 -30.57
CA ARG A 179 15.77 -47.48 -29.67
C ARG A 179 15.81 -48.97 -29.35
N ASP A 180 14.67 -49.61 -29.13
CA ASP A 180 14.56 -51.05 -28.89
C ASP A 180 15.00 -51.87 -30.14
N LYS A 181 14.90 -51.28 -31.34
CA LYS A 181 15.41 -51.84 -32.61
C LYS A 181 16.90 -51.55 -32.87
N GLY A 182 17.58 -50.85 -31.95
CA GLY A 182 19.02 -50.57 -32.03
C GLY A 182 19.40 -49.32 -32.82
N GLU A 183 18.46 -48.41 -33.12
CA GLU A 183 18.80 -47.10 -33.71
C GLU A 183 19.43 -46.16 -32.67
N GLU A 184 20.53 -45.51 -33.05
CA GLU A 184 21.16 -44.43 -32.27
C GLU A 184 20.69 -43.08 -32.78
N PHE A 185 20.44 -42.15 -31.84
CA PHE A 185 19.97 -40.80 -32.13
C PHE A 185 20.98 -39.78 -31.61
N THR A 186 21.19 -38.71 -32.36
CA THR A 186 21.92 -37.54 -31.85
C THR A 186 20.98 -36.62 -31.03
N VAL A 187 21.55 -35.84 -30.10
CA VAL A 187 20.78 -34.89 -29.26
C VAL A 187 20.06 -33.85 -30.14
N GLU A 188 20.71 -33.40 -31.20
CA GLU A 188 20.21 -32.37 -32.12
C GLU A 188 19.01 -32.86 -32.95
N GLU A 189 18.98 -34.14 -33.34
CA GLU A 189 17.85 -34.75 -34.06
C GLU A 189 16.61 -34.89 -33.16
N ILE A 190 16.82 -35.23 -31.89
CA ILE A 190 15.75 -35.31 -30.90
C ILE A 190 15.20 -33.92 -30.60
N GLU A 191 16.04 -32.93 -30.34
CA GLU A 191 15.61 -31.55 -30.08
C GLU A 191 14.78 -30.95 -31.22
N LYS A 192 15.15 -31.24 -32.47
CA LYS A 192 14.42 -30.74 -33.65
C LYS A 192 13.07 -31.43 -33.86
N SER A 193 12.92 -32.66 -33.38
CA SER A 193 11.70 -33.48 -33.57
C SER A 193 10.76 -33.46 -32.37
N ILE A 194 11.20 -32.96 -31.21
CA ILE A 194 10.35 -32.74 -30.03
C ILE A 194 9.19 -31.78 -30.40
N PRO A 195 7.92 -32.19 -30.18
CA PRO A 195 6.78 -31.30 -30.25
C PRO A 195 7.00 -30.04 -29.40
N ARG A 196 6.60 -28.87 -29.90
CA ARG A 196 6.73 -27.61 -29.15
C ARG A 196 5.58 -27.44 -28.18
N GLU A 197 5.90 -27.17 -26.93
CA GLU A 197 4.90 -26.86 -25.92
C GLU A 197 4.16 -25.55 -26.29
N PRO A 198 2.82 -25.52 -26.24
CA PRO A 198 2.07 -24.30 -26.44
C PRO A 198 2.39 -23.29 -25.34
N LYS A 199 2.44 -22.00 -25.68
CA LYS A 199 2.67 -20.93 -24.69
C LYS A 199 1.36 -20.52 -24.06
N GLN A 200 1.34 -20.42 -22.74
CA GLN A 200 0.17 -19.91 -22.02
C GLN A 200 -0.04 -18.43 -22.38
N PRO A 201 -1.27 -18.01 -22.73
CA PRO A 201 -1.56 -16.61 -23.00
C PRO A 201 -1.45 -15.77 -21.73
N THR A 202 -1.05 -14.52 -21.88
CA THR A 202 -0.89 -13.58 -20.77
C THR A 202 -2.22 -12.85 -20.50
N PRO A 203 -2.69 -12.76 -19.25
CA PRO A 203 -3.90 -12.00 -18.94
C PRO A 203 -3.70 -10.50 -19.18
N PRO A 204 -4.79 -9.73 -19.43
CA PRO A 204 -4.70 -8.28 -19.50
C PRO A 204 -4.22 -7.72 -18.15
N ILE A 205 -3.21 -6.85 -18.19
CA ILE A 205 -2.58 -6.27 -17.00
C ILE A 205 -3.50 -5.22 -16.35
N PHE A 206 -4.26 -4.47 -17.15
CA PHE A 206 -5.10 -3.37 -16.67
C PHE A 206 -6.47 -3.84 -16.14
N TYR A 207 -7.09 -3.02 -15.30
CA TYR A 207 -8.41 -3.29 -14.73
C TYR A 207 -9.31 -2.05 -14.80
N VAL A 208 -10.61 -2.24 -15.02
CA VAL A 208 -11.62 -1.16 -14.98
C VAL A 208 -12.75 -1.56 -14.05
N THR A 209 -13.11 -0.69 -13.11
CA THR A 209 -14.29 -0.93 -12.27
C THR A 209 -15.57 -0.80 -13.10
N PRO A 210 -16.59 -1.64 -12.86
CA PRO A 210 -17.91 -1.44 -13.45
C PRO A 210 -18.44 -0.02 -13.21
N PRO A 211 -19.05 0.64 -14.21
CA PRO A 211 -19.65 1.95 -14.04
C PRO A 211 -20.68 1.97 -12.92
N LYS A 212 -20.60 2.97 -12.06
CA LYS A 212 -21.53 3.20 -10.95
C LYS A 212 -22.00 4.64 -10.92
N LYS A 213 -23.19 4.88 -10.34
CA LYS A 213 -23.79 6.21 -10.19
C LYS A 213 -23.49 6.83 -8.83
N ASP A 214 -22.68 7.88 -8.84
CA ASP A 214 -22.30 8.66 -7.65
C ASP A 214 -22.40 10.16 -7.94
N TYR A 215 -22.35 11.00 -6.90
CA TYR A 215 -22.23 12.45 -7.08
C TYR A 215 -20.76 12.82 -7.32
N ILE A 216 -20.47 13.50 -8.42
CA ILE A 216 -19.12 13.94 -8.78
C ILE A 216 -18.91 15.37 -8.27
N ILE A 217 -18.04 15.54 -7.29
CA ILE A 217 -17.69 16.81 -6.69
C ILE A 217 -16.33 17.27 -7.21
N ASN A 218 -16.35 18.40 -7.90
CA ASN A 218 -15.17 19.15 -8.28
C ASN A 218 -15.39 20.63 -7.90
N LEU A 219 -14.61 21.09 -6.93
CA LEU A 219 -14.75 22.39 -6.28
C LEU A 219 -13.37 23.01 -6.06
N PRO A 220 -13.25 24.35 -6.16
CA PRO A 220 -12.01 25.05 -5.83
C PRO A 220 -11.76 25.02 -4.33
N LEU A 221 -10.57 25.47 -3.92
CA LEU A 221 -10.16 25.60 -2.52
C LEU A 221 -11.17 26.41 -1.70
N GLY A 222 -11.69 25.85 -0.60
CA GLY A 222 -12.72 26.50 0.19
C GLY A 222 -13.40 25.62 1.25
N ARG A 223 -14.36 26.23 1.94
CA ARG A 223 -15.26 25.56 2.87
C ARG A 223 -16.69 25.69 2.36
N TYR A 224 -17.40 24.56 2.38
CA TYR A 224 -18.74 24.40 1.84
C TYR A 224 -19.57 23.57 2.82
N LYS A 225 -20.88 23.55 2.61
CA LYS A 225 -21.77 22.55 3.20
C LYS A 225 -22.38 21.71 2.09
N ILE A 226 -22.68 20.46 2.39
CA ILE A 226 -23.44 19.59 1.51
C ILE A 226 -24.66 19.06 2.22
N ARG A 227 -25.72 18.79 1.46
CA ARG A 227 -26.93 18.10 1.93
C ARG A 227 -27.65 17.46 0.76
N ILE A 228 -28.53 16.51 1.04
CA ILE A 228 -29.34 15.87 0.00
C ILE A 228 -30.76 16.42 0.08
N ARG A 229 -31.25 16.93 -1.05
CA ARG A 229 -32.65 17.28 -1.23
C ARG A 229 -33.38 16.14 -1.92
N ALA A 230 -34.41 15.60 -1.27
CA ALA A 230 -35.29 14.59 -1.83
C ALA A 230 -36.16 15.16 -2.96
N GLU A 231 -36.80 14.28 -3.73
CA GLU A 231 -37.65 14.68 -4.86
C GLU A 231 -38.88 15.51 -4.44
N ASP A 232 -39.36 15.32 -3.22
CA ASP A 232 -40.46 16.09 -2.62
C ASP A 232 -40.03 17.49 -2.10
N GLY A 233 -38.75 17.83 -2.27
CA GLY A 233 -38.16 19.11 -1.85
C GLY A 233 -37.68 19.15 -0.40
N THR A 234 -37.91 18.11 0.40
CA THR A 234 -37.41 18.04 1.79
C THR A 234 -35.91 17.76 1.84
N ILE A 235 -35.26 18.14 2.94
CA ILE A 235 -33.87 17.77 3.20
C ILE A 235 -33.85 16.39 3.86
N VAL A 236 -33.07 15.48 3.28
CA VAL A 236 -32.92 14.12 3.83
C VAL A 236 -32.24 14.23 5.20
N GLN A 237 -32.86 13.59 6.19
CA GLN A 237 -32.36 13.57 7.56
C GLN A 237 -30.90 13.08 7.62
N ASP A 238 -30.09 13.72 8.47
CA ASP A 238 -28.68 13.37 8.71
C ASP A 238 -27.75 13.45 7.48
N SER A 239 -28.23 14.02 6.37
CA SER A 239 -27.44 14.21 5.15
C SER A 239 -26.50 15.42 5.19
N GLU A 240 -26.67 16.33 6.15
CA GLU A 240 -25.87 17.55 6.21
C GLU A 240 -24.43 17.26 6.67
N LYS A 241 -23.45 17.74 5.90
CA LYS A 241 -22.02 17.68 6.24
C LYS A 241 -21.31 18.97 5.87
N GLU A 242 -20.28 19.31 6.62
CA GLU A 242 -19.28 20.27 6.19
C GLU A 242 -18.38 19.62 5.13
N LEU A 243 -17.92 20.41 4.18
CA LEU A 243 -17.05 19.97 3.10
C LEU A 243 -15.87 20.95 2.99
N VAL A 244 -14.66 20.44 3.20
CA VAL A 244 -13.43 21.22 3.09
C VAL A 244 -12.65 20.74 1.89
N THR A 245 -12.48 21.60 0.91
CA THR A 245 -11.50 21.37 -0.15
C THR A 245 -10.17 21.99 0.25
N PHE A 246 -9.08 21.26 0.05
CA PHE A 246 -7.74 21.72 0.40
C PHE A 246 -6.75 21.42 -0.73
N THR A 247 -5.58 22.05 -0.67
CA THR A 247 -4.49 21.82 -1.64
C THR A 247 -3.16 21.65 -0.92
N SER A 248 -2.17 21.16 -1.63
CA SER A 248 -0.78 21.03 -1.15
C SER A 248 -0.16 22.41 -0.92
N ARG A 249 0.65 22.55 0.13
CA ARG A 249 1.44 23.76 0.38
C ARG A 249 2.68 23.84 -0.51
N ARG A 250 3.29 22.68 -0.80
CA ARG A 250 4.47 22.54 -1.66
C ARG A 250 4.24 21.38 -2.61
N THR A 251 4.68 21.52 -3.85
CA THR A 251 4.53 20.51 -4.89
C THR A 251 5.86 20.16 -5.53
N GLY A 252 5.95 18.96 -6.10
CA GLY A 252 7.07 18.55 -6.93
C GLY A 252 8.38 18.34 -6.16
N GLY A 253 8.30 18.03 -4.86
CA GLY A 253 9.47 17.59 -4.10
C GLY A 253 9.94 16.22 -4.55
N THR A 254 11.22 15.89 -4.30
CA THR A 254 11.73 14.53 -4.50
C THR A 254 11.95 13.86 -3.15
N GLY A 255 11.37 12.69 -2.94
CA GLY A 255 11.54 11.85 -1.75
C GLY A 255 12.04 10.45 -2.11
N TYR A 256 12.36 9.66 -1.08
CA TYR A 256 12.74 8.26 -1.22
C TYR A 256 11.98 7.39 -0.24
N GLU A 257 11.50 6.26 -0.72
CA GLU A 257 11.26 5.09 0.12
C GLU A 257 12.53 4.23 0.11
N ILE A 258 12.96 3.79 1.28
CA ILE A 258 14.17 3.00 1.48
C ILE A 258 13.75 1.66 2.09
N ILE A 259 14.08 0.58 1.40
CA ILE A 259 13.88 -0.79 1.89
C ILE A 259 15.25 -1.31 2.36
N PRO A 260 15.46 -1.55 3.66
CA PRO A 260 16.68 -2.20 4.13
C PRO A 260 16.67 -3.68 3.73
N GLY A 261 17.77 -4.19 3.16
CA GLY A 261 17.84 -5.57 2.70
C GLY A 261 17.66 -6.61 3.82
N ASN A 262 17.96 -6.25 5.07
CA ASN A 262 17.72 -7.10 6.24
C ASN A 262 16.31 -6.98 6.82
N ARG A 263 15.50 -6.01 6.40
CA ARG A 263 14.19 -5.63 6.96
C ARG A 263 13.22 -5.24 5.85
N TRP A 264 12.98 -6.15 4.91
CA TRP A 264 12.19 -5.83 3.70
C TRP A 264 10.76 -5.34 4.02
N THR A 265 10.15 -5.90 5.06
CA THR A 265 8.78 -5.54 5.50
C THR A 265 8.70 -4.16 6.14
N ARG A 266 9.83 -3.51 6.45
CA ARG A 266 9.90 -2.17 7.03
C ARG A 266 10.48 -1.20 6.02
N ARG A 267 9.59 -0.42 5.41
CA ARG A 267 9.97 0.67 4.52
C ARG A 267 10.22 1.95 5.33
N GLU A 268 11.30 2.65 5.04
CA GLU A 268 11.70 3.89 5.73
C GLU A 268 11.61 5.06 4.74
N ALA A 269 10.97 6.16 5.13
CA ALA A 269 10.82 7.33 4.27
C ALA A 269 11.97 8.32 4.47
N CYS A 270 12.45 8.93 3.38
CA CYS A 270 13.44 10.00 3.37
C CYS A 270 12.94 11.19 2.53
N ASP A 271 11.86 11.79 3.00
CA ASP A 271 11.09 12.77 2.25
C ASP A 271 11.73 14.16 2.25
N ASP A 272 12.35 14.59 3.35
CA ASP A 272 12.97 15.91 3.43
C ASP A 272 14.43 15.87 2.93
N PRO A 273 14.87 16.79 2.05
CA PRO A 273 16.26 16.88 1.62
C PRO A 273 17.29 17.12 2.72
N SER A 274 16.87 17.68 3.86
CA SER A 274 17.73 17.86 5.04
C SER A 274 17.93 16.58 5.86
N TRP A 275 17.16 15.53 5.58
CA TRP A 275 17.29 14.27 6.30
C TRP A 275 18.54 13.51 5.87
N LEU A 276 19.15 12.88 6.87
CA LEU A 276 20.37 12.11 6.75
C LEU A 276 20.03 10.63 6.76
N ILE A 277 20.62 9.88 5.83
CA ILE A 277 20.45 8.43 5.74
C ILE A 277 21.57 7.79 6.55
N TYR A 278 21.22 7.20 7.68
CA TYR A 278 22.18 6.52 8.53
C TYR A 278 22.27 5.04 8.17
N ALA A 279 23.45 4.59 7.76
CA ALA A 279 23.71 3.19 7.48
C ALA A 279 24.75 2.64 8.46
N ALA A 280 24.39 1.60 9.21
CA ALA A 280 25.26 0.98 10.21
C ALA A 280 25.82 -0.39 9.74
N GLY A 281 27.13 -0.48 9.56
CA GLY A 281 27.79 -1.74 9.13
C GLY A 281 27.60 -2.08 7.65
N LYS A 282 27.73 -3.37 7.30
CA LYS A 282 27.42 -3.89 5.96
C LYS A 282 25.90 -3.84 5.78
N ASN A 283 25.41 -2.94 4.93
CA ASN A 283 23.99 -2.82 4.61
C ASN A 283 23.78 -2.72 3.10
N THR A 284 22.80 -3.47 2.64
CA THR A 284 22.19 -3.28 1.33
C THR A 284 20.93 -2.45 1.53
N LEU A 285 20.81 -1.35 0.79
CA LEU A 285 19.64 -0.48 0.79
C LEU A 285 19.05 -0.45 -0.61
N TYR A 286 17.74 -0.61 -0.73
CA TYR A 286 17.02 -0.45 -1.98
C TYR A 286 16.26 0.87 -1.93
N PHE A 287 16.53 1.75 -2.88
CA PHE A 287 15.89 3.04 -2.98
C PHE A 287 14.77 3.00 -4.01
N SER A 288 13.64 3.60 -3.68
CA SER A 288 12.53 3.88 -4.59
C SER A 288 12.25 5.38 -4.54
N PRO A 289 12.66 6.15 -5.55
CA PRO A 289 12.45 7.60 -5.56
C PRO A 289 11.04 7.97 -6.02
N PHE A 290 10.49 9.05 -5.44
CA PHE A 290 9.15 9.55 -5.74
C PHE A 290 9.11 11.06 -5.87
N ILE A 291 8.23 11.56 -6.74
CA ILE A 291 7.70 12.92 -6.67
C ILE A 291 6.71 12.95 -5.50
N GLN A 292 6.76 14.00 -4.70
CA GLN A 292 5.93 14.16 -3.52
C GLN A 292 5.42 15.58 -3.34
N ASP A 293 4.25 15.69 -2.73
CA ASP A 293 3.59 16.95 -2.38
C ASP A 293 3.35 17.02 -0.86
N GLU A 294 3.40 18.23 -0.31
CA GLU A 294 3.25 18.48 1.13
C GLU A 294 1.80 18.89 1.44
N TYR A 295 1.07 18.06 2.19
CA TYR A 295 -0.31 18.32 2.61
C TYR A 295 -0.40 18.50 4.13
N ASN A 296 -1.47 19.16 4.56
CA ASN A 296 -1.82 19.22 5.98
C ASN A 296 -2.11 17.81 6.53
N GLU A 297 -1.53 17.44 7.67
CA GLU A 297 -1.64 16.10 8.25
C GLU A 297 -3.09 15.75 8.58
N LEU A 298 -3.83 16.66 9.22
CA LEU A 298 -5.25 16.45 9.53
C LEU A 298 -6.07 16.23 8.26
N TYR A 299 -5.97 17.14 7.30
CA TYR A 299 -6.83 17.11 6.12
C TYR A 299 -6.55 15.88 5.25
N TYR A 300 -5.27 15.53 5.07
CA TYR A 300 -4.90 14.36 4.29
C TYR A 300 -5.27 13.04 4.98
N ASN A 301 -5.12 12.95 6.30
CA ASN A 301 -5.55 11.76 7.03
C ASN A 301 -7.08 11.58 6.97
N LYS A 302 -7.84 12.66 7.12
CA LYS A 302 -9.32 12.66 7.03
C LYS A 302 -9.83 12.40 5.61
N LEU A 303 -9.08 12.81 4.58
CA LEU A 303 -9.34 12.46 3.17
C LEU A 303 -9.26 10.94 2.96
N LEU A 304 -8.18 10.30 3.45
CA LEU A 304 -7.98 8.85 3.30
C LEU A 304 -8.98 8.03 4.11
N ASP A 305 -9.22 8.45 5.35
CA ASP A 305 -10.17 7.82 6.27
C ASP A 305 -10.79 8.91 7.16
N PRO A 306 -12.08 9.24 6.99
CA PRO A 306 -12.75 10.26 7.77
C PRO A 306 -12.67 10.05 9.28
N GLN A 307 -12.43 8.83 9.76
CA GLN A 307 -12.33 8.53 11.20
C GLN A 307 -10.89 8.63 11.73
N ASN A 308 -9.89 8.83 10.86
CA ASN A 308 -8.50 8.96 11.30
C ASN A 308 -8.25 10.34 11.95
N PRO A 309 -7.54 10.38 13.09
CA PRO A 309 -7.11 11.64 13.67
C PRO A 309 -5.96 12.25 12.87
N GLY A 310 -5.74 13.53 13.09
CA GLY A 310 -4.55 14.23 12.62
C GLY A 310 -4.39 15.57 13.32
N ARG A 311 -3.33 16.28 12.97
CA ARG A 311 -2.95 17.56 13.59
C ARG A 311 -2.99 18.66 12.56
N GLU A 312 -3.75 19.71 12.83
CA GLU A 312 -3.90 20.84 11.91
C GLU A 312 -2.60 21.65 11.79
N GLU A 313 -1.77 21.66 12.83
CA GLU A 313 -0.48 22.34 12.86
C GLU A 313 0.65 21.58 12.12
N LYS A 314 0.40 20.33 11.73
CA LYS A 314 1.41 19.48 11.09
C LYS A 314 1.19 19.32 9.59
N TRP A 315 2.32 19.09 8.92
CA TRP A 315 2.41 18.86 7.49
C TRP A 315 3.11 17.53 7.25
N ARG A 316 2.71 16.83 6.19
CA ARG A 316 3.29 15.56 5.79
C ARG A 316 3.55 15.56 4.28
N TRP A 317 4.64 14.91 3.90
CA TRP A 317 4.88 14.56 2.52
C TRP A 317 4.05 13.34 2.13
N VAL A 318 3.56 13.35 0.90
CA VAL A 318 2.77 12.29 0.29
C VAL A 318 3.42 11.92 -1.03
N HIS A 319 3.71 10.64 -1.23
CA HIS A 319 4.31 10.13 -2.46
C HIS A 319 3.26 10.09 -3.58
N ILE A 320 3.45 10.92 -4.60
CA ILE A 320 2.52 11.15 -5.70
C ILE A 320 2.81 10.22 -6.87
N GLN A 321 4.06 10.15 -7.31
CA GLN A 321 4.44 9.41 -8.51
C GLN A 321 5.84 8.84 -8.37
N ALA A 322 6.02 7.56 -8.69
CA ALA A 322 7.34 6.94 -8.75
C ALA A 322 8.20 7.60 -9.84
N ILE A 323 9.44 7.93 -9.52
CA ILE A 323 10.42 8.42 -10.51
C ILE A 323 11.05 7.19 -11.19
N LYS A 324 10.71 7.00 -12.47
CA LYS A 324 11.27 5.95 -13.34
C LYS A 324 12.35 6.56 -14.26
N ASP A 325 13.10 5.70 -14.95
CA ASP A 325 14.06 6.10 -16.00
C ASP A 325 15.17 7.07 -15.54
N VAL A 326 15.73 6.83 -14.36
CA VAL A 326 16.87 7.59 -13.81
C VAL A 326 18.01 6.67 -13.42
N THR A 327 19.20 7.25 -13.27
CA THR A 327 20.34 6.59 -12.63
C THR A 327 20.55 7.16 -11.24
N LEU A 328 20.65 6.31 -10.23
CA LEU A 328 21.05 6.73 -8.88
C LEU A 328 22.57 6.77 -8.81
N LEU A 329 23.13 7.96 -8.57
CA LEU A 329 24.56 8.13 -8.38
C LEU A 329 24.88 8.03 -6.89
N PHE A 330 25.88 7.24 -6.54
CA PHE A 330 26.49 7.23 -5.21
C PHE A 330 27.89 7.86 -5.30
N SER A 331 28.13 8.92 -4.55
CA SER A 331 29.34 9.74 -4.66
C SER A 331 29.98 10.08 -3.32
N LYS A 332 31.26 10.44 -3.38
CA LYS A 332 32.04 11.03 -2.29
C LYS A 332 32.61 12.36 -2.77
N GLY A 333 31.99 13.47 -2.35
CA GLY A 333 32.32 14.79 -2.89
C GLY A 333 32.00 14.88 -4.38
N LYS A 334 33.01 15.17 -5.22
CA LYS A 334 32.85 15.25 -6.68
C LYS A 334 33.07 13.92 -7.41
N GLU A 335 33.53 12.89 -6.70
CA GLU A 335 33.84 11.59 -7.27
C GLU A 335 32.59 10.68 -7.23
N THR A 336 32.13 10.22 -8.39
CA THR A 336 31.07 9.22 -8.49
C THR A 336 31.67 7.84 -8.30
N LEU A 337 31.26 7.14 -7.24
CA LEU A 337 31.73 5.81 -6.89
C LEU A 337 30.94 4.72 -7.59
N GLN A 338 29.62 4.88 -7.71
CA GLN A 338 28.75 3.91 -8.36
C GLN A 338 27.62 4.62 -9.13
N ARG A 339 27.22 4.01 -10.25
CA ARG A 339 26.05 4.37 -11.05
C ARG A 339 25.08 3.20 -10.99
N ILE A 340 23.94 3.38 -10.35
CA ILE A 340 23.01 2.31 -10.03
C ILE A 340 21.76 2.47 -10.89
N VAL A 341 21.40 1.39 -11.57
CA VAL A 341 20.19 1.31 -12.39
C VAL A 341 19.05 0.67 -11.60
N ARG A 342 17.82 0.91 -12.05
CA ARG A 342 16.62 0.32 -11.48
C ARG A 342 16.49 -1.12 -11.96
N VAL A 343 16.23 -2.03 -11.03
CA VAL A 343 16.08 -3.48 -11.32
C VAL A 343 14.85 -4.00 -10.56
N PRO A 344 14.09 -4.96 -11.12
CA PRO A 344 13.06 -5.69 -10.40
C PRO A 344 13.65 -6.73 -9.44
N TYR A 345 13.04 -6.88 -8.26
CA TYR A 345 13.45 -7.83 -7.22
C TYR A 345 12.28 -8.72 -6.80
N TYR A 346 12.61 -9.96 -6.45
CA TYR A 346 11.68 -10.94 -5.87
C TYR A 346 12.12 -11.27 -4.44
N VAL A 347 11.14 -11.34 -3.54
CA VAL A 347 11.40 -11.71 -2.14
C VAL A 347 11.06 -13.17 -1.92
N GLU A 348 12.08 -13.98 -1.66
CA GLU A 348 11.92 -15.39 -1.34
C GLU A 348 11.80 -15.58 0.18
N GLN A 349 10.77 -16.31 0.62
CA GLN A 349 10.64 -16.66 2.02
C GLN A 349 11.54 -17.87 2.33
N ILE A 350 12.43 -17.72 3.32
CA ILE A 350 13.30 -18.81 3.75
C ILE A 350 12.48 -19.76 4.63
N PRO A 351 12.34 -21.05 4.26
CA PRO A 351 11.59 -22.00 5.06
C PRO A 351 12.32 -22.27 6.39
N GLY A 352 11.60 -22.17 7.51
CA GLY A 352 12.14 -22.46 8.84
C GLY A 352 11.37 -21.78 9.97
N PRO A 353 11.65 -22.15 11.24
CA PRO A 353 10.98 -21.60 12.41
C PRO A 353 11.22 -20.10 12.62
N GLU A 354 12.25 -19.52 11.97
CA GLU A 354 12.61 -18.10 12.09
C GLU A 354 11.97 -17.19 11.02
N LEU A 355 11.18 -17.72 10.07
CA LEU A 355 10.44 -16.97 9.03
C LEU A 355 11.27 -15.84 8.36
N GLY A 356 12.47 -16.19 7.87
CA GLY A 356 13.38 -15.25 7.19
C GLY A 356 12.99 -14.97 5.74
N TYR A 357 13.72 -14.06 5.09
CA TYR A 357 13.59 -13.77 3.65
C TYR A 357 14.93 -13.45 3.01
N GLU A 358 15.00 -13.67 1.70
CA GLU A 358 16.10 -13.26 0.83
C GLU A 358 15.53 -12.41 -0.32
N ILE A 359 16.25 -11.35 -0.69
CA ILE A 359 15.88 -10.49 -1.82
C ILE A 359 16.81 -10.81 -2.98
N VAL A 360 16.24 -11.38 -4.04
CA VAL A 360 16.96 -11.75 -5.27
C VAL A 360 16.52 -10.87 -6.43
N GLU A 361 17.38 -10.70 -7.42
CA GLU A 361 17.01 -10.03 -8.67
C GLU A 361 15.99 -10.89 -9.42
N PHE A 362 14.91 -10.27 -9.92
CA PHE A 362 13.85 -10.98 -10.63
C PHE A 362 14.24 -11.18 -12.10
N ASN A 363 14.34 -12.45 -12.52
CA ASN A 363 14.55 -12.82 -13.91
C ASN A 363 13.26 -13.46 -14.47
N PRO A 364 12.55 -12.80 -15.42
CA PRO A 364 11.32 -13.34 -16.01
C PRO A 364 11.51 -14.67 -16.73
N GLU A 365 12.71 -14.99 -17.24
CA GLU A 365 12.98 -16.25 -17.95
C GLU A 365 13.10 -17.43 -16.98
N GLU A 366 13.66 -17.21 -15.80
CA GLU A 366 13.82 -18.23 -14.75
C GLU A 366 12.60 -18.32 -13.83
N MET A 367 11.88 -17.21 -13.67
CA MET A 367 10.74 -17.05 -12.76
C MET A 367 9.44 -16.78 -13.52
N PHE A 368 9.19 -17.56 -14.58
CA PHE A 368 8.09 -17.35 -15.54
C PHE A 368 6.68 -17.43 -14.91
N ASP A 369 6.53 -18.08 -13.75
CA ASP A 369 5.28 -18.22 -13.00
C ASP A 369 5.12 -17.18 -11.89
N ARG A 370 6.10 -16.29 -11.70
CA ARG A 370 6.13 -15.29 -10.63
C ARG A 370 6.11 -13.86 -11.19
N GLN A 371 5.85 -12.91 -10.30
CA GLN A 371 5.97 -11.48 -10.59
C GLN A 371 6.96 -10.85 -9.62
N ALA A 372 7.68 -9.83 -10.07
CA ALA A 372 8.55 -9.03 -9.21
C ALA A 372 7.77 -8.50 -7.99
N THR A 373 8.36 -8.60 -6.81
CA THR A 373 7.77 -8.10 -5.57
C THR A 373 7.88 -6.58 -5.47
N PHE A 374 8.99 -6.01 -5.93
CA PHE A 374 9.20 -4.56 -6.03
C PHE A 374 10.31 -4.24 -7.03
N GLU A 375 10.48 -2.97 -7.38
CA GLU A 375 11.61 -2.48 -8.16
C GLU A 375 12.36 -1.40 -7.36
N GLY A 376 13.68 -1.30 -7.54
CA GLY A 376 14.45 -0.29 -6.84
C GLY A 376 15.91 -0.17 -7.30
N TYR A 377 16.61 0.80 -6.71
CA TYR A 377 18.04 1.02 -6.90
C TYR A 377 18.79 0.42 -5.71
N LYS A 378 19.50 -0.70 -5.94
CA LYS A 378 20.25 -1.40 -4.91
C LYS A 378 21.61 -0.75 -4.69
N LEU A 379 21.85 -0.28 -3.47
CA LEU A 379 23.14 0.25 -3.02
C LEU A 379 23.72 -0.67 -1.95
N ASP A 380 24.84 -1.30 -2.28
CA ASP A 380 25.62 -2.09 -1.33
C ASP A 380 26.69 -1.20 -0.66
N LEU A 381 26.51 -0.94 0.64
CA LEU A 381 27.46 -0.18 1.44
C LEU A 381 28.51 -1.12 2.02
N ALA A 382 29.68 -1.15 1.39
CA ALA A 382 30.79 -2.01 1.80
C ALA A 382 31.33 -1.59 3.18
N PRO A 383 31.72 -2.55 4.05
CA PRO A 383 32.30 -2.25 5.36
C PRO A 383 33.68 -1.59 5.29
N THR A 384 34.33 -1.64 4.12
CA THR A 384 35.63 -1.02 3.82
C THR A 384 35.53 0.45 3.49
N LEU A 385 34.33 1.01 3.32
CA LEU A 385 34.14 2.43 3.06
C LEU A 385 34.67 3.26 4.25
N GLU A 386 35.43 4.31 3.92
CA GLU A 386 35.98 5.24 4.89
C GLU A 386 34.87 5.99 5.64
N LYS A 387 35.19 6.51 6.83
CA LYS A 387 34.26 7.38 7.56
C LYS A 387 34.23 8.76 6.91
N ALA A 388 33.41 8.90 5.87
CA ALA A 388 33.20 10.14 5.13
C ALA A 388 31.70 10.42 4.97
N SER A 389 31.39 11.64 4.51
CA SER A 389 30.06 11.99 4.02
C SER A 389 29.93 11.48 2.59
N TYR A 390 29.00 10.56 2.38
CA TYR A 390 28.62 10.09 1.05
C TYR A 390 27.32 10.73 0.63
N GLU A 391 27.02 10.69 -0.66
CA GLU A 391 25.81 11.30 -1.19
C GLU A 391 25.17 10.39 -2.22
N ILE A 392 23.82 10.43 -2.26
CA ILE A 392 23.05 9.93 -3.39
C ILE A 392 22.40 11.08 -4.14
N ASN A 393 22.27 10.96 -5.45
CA ASN A 393 21.59 11.93 -6.30
C ASN A 393 20.98 11.21 -7.52
N LEU A 394 19.85 11.70 -8.04
CA LEU A 394 19.23 11.09 -9.22
C LEU A 394 19.61 11.87 -10.48
N GLU A 395 20.12 11.16 -11.47
CA GLU A 395 20.49 11.69 -12.77
C GLU A 395 19.46 11.25 -13.83
N LYS A 396 18.89 12.23 -14.55
CA LYS A 396 17.94 12.02 -15.66
C LYS A 396 18.64 11.55 -16.93
N LYS A 397 19.67 12.32 -17.27
CA LYS A 397 20.56 12.19 -18.42
C LYS A 397 21.92 12.64 -17.93
N GLU A 398 22.98 12.20 -18.58
CA GLU A 398 24.35 12.50 -18.16
C GLU A 398 24.54 14.00 -17.88
N GLY A 399 24.81 14.35 -16.62
CA GLY A 399 24.99 15.73 -16.15
C GLY A 399 23.71 16.50 -15.74
N GLU A 400 22.50 15.96 -15.95
CA GLU A 400 21.23 16.58 -15.56
C GLU A 400 20.61 15.87 -14.34
N PHE A 401 20.49 16.59 -13.22
CA PHE A 401 19.99 16.04 -11.95
C PHE A 401 18.52 16.37 -11.68
N PHE A 402 17.82 15.45 -11.01
CA PHE A 402 16.51 15.73 -10.43
C PHE A 402 16.63 16.71 -9.25
N GLN A 403 15.84 17.77 -9.30
CA GLN A 403 15.82 18.79 -8.26
C GLN A 403 15.40 18.20 -6.91
N GLY A 404 16.18 18.51 -5.87
CA GLY A 404 15.89 18.06 -4.51
C GLY A 404 16.10 16.56 -4.28
N SER A 405 16.72 15.84 -5.21
CA SER A 405 17.00 14.40 -5.05
C SER A 405 18.26 14.12 -4.20
N ARG A 406 19.18 15.07 -4.06
CA ARG A 406 20.39 14.88 -3.24
C ARG A 406 20.06 14.47 -1.79
N ARG A 407 20.69 13.41 -1.29
CA ARG A 407 20.67 13.01 0.14
C ARG A 407 22.07 12.68 0.63
N GLU A 408 22.39 13.06 1.85
CA GLU A 408 23.62 12.67 2.51
C GLU A 408 23.45 11.31 3.21
N VAL A 409 24.39 10.40 2.95
CA VAL A 409 24.48 9.06 3.54
C VAL A 409 25.66 9.04 4.52
N ARG A 410 25.37 8.82 5.80
CA ARG A 410 26.36 8.73 6.86
C ARG A 410 26.55 7.29 7.32
N LEU A 411 27.79 6.83 7.24
CA LEU A 411 28.18 5.53 7.78
C LEU A 411 28.39 5.61 9.29
N VAL A 412 27.67 4.78 10.03
CA VAL A 412 27.78 4.65 11.49
C VAL A 412 28.48 3.35 11.82
N LYS A 413 29.69 3.43 12.40
CA LYS A 413 30.41 2.24 12.87
C LYS A 413 30.05 1.91 14.31
N LYS A 414 29.88 0.61 14.61
CA LYS A 414 29.56 0.08 15.95
C LYS A 414 30.75 0.12 16.94
N GLU A 415 31.87 0.71 16.53
CA GLU A 415 33.18 0.63 17.19
C GLU A 415 33.18 1.14 18.65
N ASN A 416 32.18 1.94 19.07
CA ASN A 416 32.06 2.48 20.43
C ASN A 416 30.86 1.96 21.23
N ALA A 417 30.17 0.89 20.81
CA ALA A 417 29.05 0.36 21.61
C ALA A 417 29.49 -0.12 23.00
N GLN A 418 30.74 -0.57 23.13
CA GLN A 418 31.31 -1.03 24.40
C GLN A 418 31.45 0.09 25.44
N SER A 419 31.78 1.32 25.04
CA SER A 419 31.88 2.44 25.97
C SER A 419 30.52 2.92 26.50
N LEU A 420 29.44 2.72 25.72
CA LEU A 420 28.07 2.97 26.18
C LEU A 420 27.66 2.01 27.30
N TYR A 421 28.12 0.75 27.27
CA TYR A 421 27.88 -0.18 28.38
C TYR A 421 28.59 0.25 29.67
N ILE A 422 29.78 0.86 29.58
CA ILE A 422 30.49 1.40 30.75
C ILE A 422 29.65 2.52 31.42
N LEU A 423 29.07 3.42 30.63
CA LEU A 423 28.16 4.46 31.14
C LEU A 423 26.87 3.86 31.75
N SER A 424 26.39 2.74 31.21
CA SER A 424 25.21 2.03 31.71
C SER A 424 25.43 1.39 33.09
N ILE A 425 26.68 1.03 33.42
CA ILE A 425 27.07 0.41 34.69
C ILE A 425 27.34 1.47 35.78
N PHE A 426 27.54 2.74 35.40
CA PHE A 426 27.83 3.82 36.34
C PHE A 426 26.79 3.94 37.50
N PRO A 427 25.46 3.88 37.27
CA PRO A 427 24.48 3.91 38.35
C PRO A 427 24.60 2.71 39.33
N LEU A 428 24.99 1.53 38.83
CA LEU A 428 25.21 0.35 39.67
C LEU A 428 26.44 0.50 40.56
N LEU A 429 27.52 1.10 40.03
CA LEU A 429 28.72 1.41 40.80
C LEU A 429 28.43 2.45 41.90
N VAL A 430 27.69 3.51 41.57
CA VAL A 430 27.24 4.50 42.57
C VAL A 430 26.37 3.81 43.63
N GLY A 431 25.41 2.98 43.23
CA GLY A 431 24.57 2.22 44.15
C GLY A 431 25.36 1.31 45.09
N ALA A 432 26.37 0.60 44.57
CA ALA A 432 27.25 -0.24 45.37
C ALA A 432 28.08 0.57 46.39
N VAL A 433 28.63 1.72 45.99
CA VAL A 433 29.37 2.62 46.89
C VAL A 433 28.48 3.15 48.00
N VAL A 434 27.25 3.58 47.68
CA VAL A 434 26.26 4.03 48.68
C VAL A 434 25.89 2.90 49.63
N PHE A 435 25.68 1.68 49.13
CA PHE A 435 25.34 0.52 49.95
C PHE A 435 26.47 0.17 50.94
N VAL A 436 27.72 0.12 50.46
CA VAL A 436 28.89 -0.20 51.30
C VAL A 436 29.14 0.90 52.34
N THR A 437 29.02 2.17 51.97
CA THR A 437 29.20 3.28 52.93
C THR A 437 28.10 3.33 53.98
N ARG A 438 26.84 3.01 53.62
CA ARG A 438 25.77 2.85 54.62
C ARG A 438 26.03 1.69 55.56
N ARG A 439 26.47 0.54 55.05
CA ARG A 439 26.74 -0.64 55.88
C ARG A 439 27.87 -0.41 56.88
N ARG A 440 28.91 0.35 56.51
CA ARG A 440 30.03 0.73 57.40
C ARG A 440 29.70 1.81 58.44
N LYS A 441 28.56 2.52 58.30
CA LYS A 441 28.09 3.48 59.32
C LYS A 441 27.10 2.87 60.30
N LEU A 442 26.58 1.67 60.00
CA LEU A 442 25.56 0.96 60.78
C LEU A 442 26.10 -0.27 61.52
N GLY A 443 27.34 -0.67 61.25
CA GLY A 443 28.12 -1.60 62.08
C GLY A 443 29.40 -0.90 62.50
#